data_AF-A0AAN0KCD7-F1
#
_entry.id   AF-A0AAN0KCD7-F1
#
_cell.length_a   1.000
_cell.length_b   1.000
_cell.length_c   1.000
_cell.angle_alpha   90.00
_cell.angle_beta   90.00
_cell.angle_gamma   90.00
#
_symmetry.space_group_name_H-M   'P 1'
#
loop_
_entity.id
_entity.type
_entity.pdbx_description
1 polymer ?
#
loop_
_entity_poly.entity_id
_entity_poly.type
_entity_poly.pdbx_seq_one_letter_code
_entity_poly.pdbx_strand_id
1 'polypeptide(L)' 'MHTSYLSDAQLATAHLTQTDDIAATVRELVNRIGPGARICVLPEGPLTVPYVAVPAL' A
#
# COMPACT_ATOMS: atom_id res chain seq x y z
N MET A 1 -3.56 -3.01 5.48
CA MET A 1 -3.85 -1.68 6.07
C MET A 1 -3.21 -1.62 7.44
N HIS A 2 -2.42 -0.60 7.72
CA HIS A 2 -1.92 -0.36 9.07
C HIS A 2 -2.89 0.60 9.78
N THR A 3 -3.43 0.18 10.92
CA THR A 3 -4.36 0.97 11.73
C THR A 3 -4.44 0.39 13.14
N SER A 4 -4.67 1.24 14.13
CA SER A 4 -4.92 0.85 15.52
C SER A 4 -6.39 0.95 15.92
N TYR A 5 -7.28 1.32 14.99
CA TYR A 5 -8.68 1.69 15.28
C TYR A 5 -9.72 0.74 14.73
N LEU A 6 -9.32 -0.24 13.91
CA LEU A 6 -10.22 -1.19 13.26
C LEU A 6 -9.74 -2.61 13.57
N SER A 7 -10.68 -3.49 13.91
CA SER A 7 -10.42 -4.92 14.02
C SER A 7 -10.35 -5.60 12.64
N ASP A 8 -9.76 -6.80 12.58
CA ASP A 8 -9.71 -7.61 11.36
C ASP A 8 -11.11 -7.84 10.76
N ALA A 9 -12.12 -8.07 11.61
CA ALA A 9 -13.49 -8.27 11.16
C ALA A 9 -14.07 -7.02 10.47
N GLN A 10 -13.75 -5.82 10.97
CA GLN A 10 -14.17 -4.55 10.37
C GLN A 10 -13.42 -4.25 9.08
N LEU A 11 -12.13 -4.58 9.00
CA LEU A 11 -11.35 -4.44 7.76
C LEU A 11 -11.86 -5.39 6.66
N ALA A 12 -12.26 -6.60 7.04
CA ALA A 12 -12.78 -7.60 6.10
C ALA A 12 -14.07 -7.13 5.41
N THR A 13 -14.92 -6.32 6.07
CA THR A 13 -16.13 -5.75 5.42
C THR A 13 -15.80 -4.79 4.28
N ALA A 14 -14.57 -4.28 4.22
CA ALA A 14 -14.06 -3.42 3.16
C ALA A 14 -13.05 -4.15 2.23
N HIS A 15 -12.96 -5.48 2.32
CA HIS A 15 -11.98 -6.29 1.58
C HIS A 15 -10.51 -5.92 1.86
N LEU A 16 -10.23 -5.43 3.07
CA LEU A 16 -8.89 -5.10 3.52
C LEU A 16 -8.38 -6.12 4.53
N THR A 17 -7.07 -6.33 4.55
CA THR A 17 -6.37 -7.13 5.59
C THR A 17 -5.45 -6.22 6.40
N GLN A 18 -5.30 -6.48 7.69
CA GLN A 18 -4.40 -5.72 8.57
C GLN A 18 -2.93 -6.00 8.27
N THR A 19 -2.06 -5.04 8.56
CA THR A 19 -0.62 -5.24 8.73
C THR A 19 -0.16 -4.43 9.93
N ASP A 20 0.55 -5.09 10.85
CA ASP A 20 1.09 -4.46 12.05
C ASP A 20 2.47 -3.83 11.80
N ASP A 21 3.18 -4.29 10.76
CA ASP A 21 4.48 -3.78 10.35
C ASP A 21 4.54 -3.64 8.81
N ILE A 22 4.46 -2.38 8.37
CA ILE A 22 4.50 -2.01 6.96
C ILE A 22 5.81 -2.50 6.30
N ALA A 23 6.95 -2.37 6.98
CA ALA A 23 8.25 -2.72 6.41
C ALA A 23 8.40 -4.24 6.27
N ALA A 24 7.93 -5.01 7.24
CA ALA A 24 7.88 -6.47 7.15
C ALA A 24 6.99 -6.94 5.98
N THR A 25 5.77 -6.41 5.89
CA THR A 25 4.84 -6.76 4.80
C THR A 25 5.41 -6.38 3.43
N VAL A 26 5.97 -5.18 3.28
CA VAL A 26 6.59 -4.78 2.00
C VAL A 26 7.73 -5.72 1.61
N ARG A 27 8.60 -6.11 2.56
CA ARG A 27 9.70 -7.04 2.28
C ARG A 27 9.21 -8.42 1.83
N GLU A 28 8.20 -8.96 2.50
CA GLU A 28 7.55 -10.22 2.11
C GLU A 28 6.99 -10.14 0.69
N LEU A 29 6.24 -9.09 0.39
CA LEU A 29 5.61 -8.89 -0.92
C LEU A 29 6.63 -8.74 -2.04
N VAL A 30 7.70 -7.96 -1.82
CA VAL A 30 8.80 -7.81 -2.79
C VAL A 30 9.46 -9.16 -3.08
N ASN A 31 9.78 -9.93 -2.03
CA ASN A 31 10.37 -11.26 -2.18
C ASN A 31 9.45 -12.20 -2.95
N ARG A 32 8.14 -12.12 -2.70
CA ARG A 32 7.12 -12.94 -3.38
C ARG A 32 6.95 -12.57 -4.86
N ILE A 33 7.01 -11.28 -5.21
CA ILE A 33 6.91 -10.79 -6.59
C ILE A 33 8.19 -11.07 -7.38
N GLY A 34 9.35 -11.02 -6.71
CA GLY A 34 10.64 -11.38 -7.28
C GLY A 34 11.44 -10.19 -7.84
N PRO A 35 12.53 -10.46 -8.59
CA PRO A 35 13.57 -9.47 -8.90
C PRO A 35 13.12 -8.22 -9.68
N GLY A 36 11.97 -8.26 -10.34
CA GLY A 36 11.40 -7.13 -11.08
C GLY A 36 10.45 -6.24 -10.27
N ALA A 37 10.25 -6.51 -8.98
CA ALA A 37 9.35 -5.73 -8.14
C ALA A 37 9.80 -4.27 -8.06
N ARG A 38 8.89 -3.34 -8.35
CA ARG A 38 9.09 -1.90 -8.18
C ARG A 38 8.09 -1.39 -7.15
N ILE A 39 8.54 -0.49 -6.29
CA ILE A 39 7.69 0.16 -5.28
C ILE A 39 7.51 1.62 -5.65
N CYS A 40 6.26 2.07 -5.64
CA CYS A 40 5.92 3.49 -5.66
C CYS A 40 5.45 3.87 -4.25
N VAL A 41 5.98 4.96 -3.70
CA VAL A 41 5.60 5.51 -2.39
C VAL A 41 4.98 6.88 -2.61
N LEU A 42 3.76 7.07 -2.14
CA LEU A 42 3.03 8.35 -2.18
C LEU A 42 2.85 8.85 -0.74
N PRO A 43 3.82 9.60 -0.17
CA PRO A 43 3.67 10.18 1.16
C PRO A 43 2.54 11.22 1.15
N GLU A 44 1.97 11.49 2.32
CA GLU A 44 0.84 12.45 2.46
C GLU A 44 -0.29 12.15 1.48
N GLY A 45 -0.71 10.88 1.38
CA GLY A 45 -1.66 10.39 0.38
C GLY A 45 -2.86 11.30 0.08
N PRO A 46 -3.60 11.80 1.10
CA PRO A 46 -4.71 12.73 0.88
C PRO A 46 -4.35 14.07 0.20
N LEU A 47 -3.08 14.45 0.19
CA LEU A 47 -2.55 15.67 -0.41
C LEU A 47 -1.89 15.44 -1.78
N THR A 48 -1.83 14.19 -2.26
CA THR A 48 -1.17 13.83 -3.52
C THR A 48 -2.19 13.48 -4.62
N VAL A 49 -2.06 14.11 -5.78
CA VAL A 49 -2.84 13.76 -6.99
C VAL A 49 -1.93 13.04 -7.99
N PRO A 50 -2.00 11.70 -8.11
CA PRO A 50 -1.17 10.97 -9.06
C PRO A 50 -1.74 11.06 -10.49
N TYR A 51 -0.85 11.17 -11.48
CA TYR A 51 -1.18 11.15 -12.90
C TYR A 51 -0.69 9.85 -13.54
N VAL A 52 -1.46 9.33 -14.51
CA VAL A 52 -1.12 8.07 -15.22
C VAL A 52 -0.02 8.24 -16.28
N ALA A 53 0.20 9.47 -16.73
CA ALA A 53 1.22 9.84 -17.70
C ALA A 53 1.58 11.31 -17.55
N VAL A 54 2.76 11.69 -18.05
CA VAL A 54 3.14 13.11 -18.22
C VAL A 54 2.27 13.70 -19.35
N PRO A 55 1.59 14.85 -19.16
CA PRO A 55 0.84 15.50 -20.23
C PRO A 55 1.75 15.85 -21.42
N ALA A 56 1.23 15.71 -22.64
CA ALA A 56 1.89 16.26 -23.82
C ALA A 56 1.87 17.80 -23.75
N LEU A 57 2.98 18.44 -24.13
CA LEU A 57 3.11 19.89 -24.25
C LEU A 57 2.40 20.42 -25.49
#